data_AF-A0A833HL66-F1
#
_entry.id   AF-A0A833HL66-F1
#
_cell.length_a   1.000
_cell.length_b   1.000
_cell.length_c   1.000
_cell.angle_alpha   90.00
_cell.angle_beta   90.00
_cell.angle_gamma   90.00
#
_symmetry.space_group_name_H-M   'P 1'
#
loop_
_entity.id
_entity.type
_entity.pdbx_description
1 polymer ?
#
loop_
_entity_poly.entity_id
_entity_poly.type
_entity_poly.pdbx_seq_one_letter_code
_entity_poly.pdbx_strand_id
1 'polypeptide(L)'
;MNKSLILLICLSLMMLVACGNKEQVNTNENNLINNTGMMYLYGEIHGKEIIHKKEIELWKQYYNEDGMRHLFIEASYPKAQLLNIWMSEDNDDILNEVITTDFNPEAIKNFYRIIKKECPETIFHGTDIGKGYTSHGVTYRNYLEDNDLVDTEMYQLNEEAIKQEKHFIATRDDSYREKMLVENFIREFNKLKDENIMGIYGAAHISMEEITMESHTFDSMGKQLRELYGGRITLVDLPSELLNALLDEPIKVEQMEVAGKEYKAECFGKDEYTNSNVITAYEFWRLEDAYEDFKNSKLTGKEVHAYSYPMEIEENQVYVIVLLLKDNTTMKMYTRSDGDIEDGLFITKEFLIND
;
A
#
# COMPACT_ATOMS: atom_id res chain seq x y z
N MET A 1 2.08 53.56 53.85
CA MET A 1 1.68 52.65 54.94
C MET A 1 0.24 52.23 54.67
N ASN A 2 0.01 51.01 54.16
CA ASN A 2 -0.45 49.84 54.94
C ASN A 2 -1.83 50.11 55.59
N LYS A 3 -2.89 49.31 55.45
CA LYS A 3 -3.02 47.87 55.16
C LYS A 3 -4.50 47.54 54.92
N SER A 4 -4.73 46.45 54.21
CA SER A 4 -5.98 45.73 53.99
C SER A 4 -6.74 45.29 55.26
N LEU A 5 -7.99 44.89 55.01
CA LEU A 5 -8.68 43.67 55.51
C LEU A 5 -9.71 43.84 56.64
N ILE A 6 -10.92 43.31 56.41
CA ILE A 6 -11.82 42.50 57.28
C ILE A 6 -13.14 42.34 56.47
N LEU A 7 -13.38 41.22 55.77
CA LEU A 7 -13.93 39.92 56.21
C LEU A 7 -15.41 39.99 56.64
N LEU A 8 -16.32 39.40 55.83
CA LEU A 8 -17.58 38.86 56.33
C LEU A 8 -17.85 37.51 55.66
N ILE A 9 -17.92 36.47 56.48
CA ILE A 9 -18.25 35.08 56.16
C ILE A 9 -19.76 34.92 56.35
N CYS A 10 -20.46 34.38 55.36
CA CYS A 10 -21.74 33.70 55.56
C CYS A 10 -21.77 32.42 54.70
N LEU A 11 -21.54 31.28 55.35
CA LEU A 11 -21.95 29.97 54.87
C LEU A 11 -23.46 29.83 55.05
N SER A 12 -24.17 29.45 53.99
CA SER A 12 -25.43 28.71 54.12
C SER A 12 -25.48 27.63 53.05
N LEU A 13 -25.50 26.38 53.51
CA LEU A 13 -25.80 25.18 52.73
C LEU A 13 -27.14 25.34 51.99
N MET A 14 -27.15 25.03 50.70
CA MET A 14 -28.34 24.59 49.99
C MET A 14 -28.00 23.31 49.24
N MET A 15 -28.73 22.24 49.58
CA MET A 15 -28.75 20.97 48.87
C MET A 15 -29.30 21.19 47.46
N LEU A 16 -28.60 20.68 46.43
CA LEU A 16 -29.21 20.30 45.15
C LEU A 16 -28.65 18.95 44.73
N VAL A 17 -29.54 17.95 44.79
CA VAL A 17 -29.37 16.63 44.19
C VAL A 17 -29.66 16.74 42.69
N ALA A 18 -28.70 16.26 41.92
CA ALA A 18 -28.74 15.71 40.57
C ALA A 18 -29.94 16.04 39.65
N CYS A 19 -29.62 16.69 38.52
CA CYS A 19 -30.01 16.19 37.21
C CYS A 19 -28.75 16.24 36.33
N GLY A 20 -28.33 15.09 35.82
CA GLY A 20 -27.19 14.98 34.91
C GLY A 20 -27.50 15.70 33.62
N ASN A 21 -26.74 16.74 33.31
CA ASN A 21 -26.64 17.23 31.95
C ASN A 21 -25.59 16.37 31.25
N LYS A 22 -26.06 15.53 30.31
CA LYS A 22 -25.21 15.07 29.23
C LYS A 22 -24.68 16.31 28.55
N GLU A 23 -23.37 16.51 28.58
CA GLU A 23 -22.72 17.45 27.67
C GLU A 23 -23.11 17.04 26.26
N GLN A 24 -23.94 17.87 25.65
CA GLN A 24 -24.22 17.80 24.23
C GLN A 24 -22.91 18.23 23.56
N VAL A 25 -22.09 17.26 23.19
CA VAL A 25 -20.98 17.46 22.28
C VAL A 25 -21.59 18.09 21.03
N ASN A 26 -21.29 19.36 20.83
CA ASN A 26 -21.69 20.10 19.66
C ASN A 26 -20.82 19.57 18.51
N THR A 27 -21.26 18.49 17.87
CA THR A 27 -20.66 17.96 16.65
C THR A 27 -20.96 18.94 15.53
N ASN A 28 -20.10 19.94 15.39
CA ASN A 28 -20.02 20.72 14.15
C ASN A 28 -19.47 19.79 13.04
N GLU A 29 -20.35 19.02 12.42
CA GLU A 29 -20.10 18.13 11.26
C GLU A 29 -19.78 18.90 9.95
N ASN A 30 -19.63 20.22 9.98
CA ASN A 30 -19.53 21.05 8.77
C ASN A 30 -18.11 21.57 8.44
N ASN A 31 -17.04 20.93 8.92
CA ASN A 31 -15.66 21.43 8.74
C ASN A 31 -14.70 20.50 7.97
N LEU A 32 -15.15 19.37 7.41
CA LEU A 32 -14.22 18.31 6.96
C LEU A 32 -13.90 18.28 5.46
N ILE A 33 -14.68 18.98 4.62
CA ILE A 33 -14.51 18.91 3.16
C ILE A 33 -14.47 20.32 2.59
N ASN A 34 -13.27 20.88 2.50
CA ASN A 34 -13.06 22.21 1.89
C ASN A 34 -12.57 22.13 0.44
N ASN A 35 -12.27 20.92 -0.05
CA ASN A 35 -11.81 20.66 -1.41
C ASN A 35 -12.86 19.84 -2.19
N THR A 36 -13.20 20.31 -3.39
CA THR A 36 -14.18 19.73 -4.32
C THR A 36 -13.58 18.94 -5.48
N GLY A 37 -12.26 18.87 -5.58
CA GLY A 37 -11.52 18.13 -6.61
C GLY A 37 -11.86 16.63 -6.65
N MET A 38 -11.62 16.02 -7.80
CA MET A 38 -11.80 14.59 -8.04
C MET A 38 -10.57 13.82 -7.57
N MET A 39 -10.80 12.65 -6.95
CA MET A 39 -9.74 11.76 -6.48
C MET A 39 -9.76 10.46 -7.28
N TYR A 40 -8.64 10.10 -7.88
CA TYR A 40 -8.49 8.85 -8.62
C TYR A 40 -7.46 7.97 -7.90
N LEU A 41 -7.92 6.99 -7.12
CA LEU A 41 -7.04 6.11 -6.35
C LEU A 41 -6.91 4.75 -7.04
N TYR A 42 -5.68 4.32 -7.22
CA TYR A 42 -5.29 3.07 -7.87
C TYR A 42 -4.66 2.12 -6.86
N GLY A 43 -5.20 0.91 -6.84
CA GLY A 43 -4.82 -0.21 -6.00
C GLY A 43 -3.71 -1.01 -6.66
N GLU A 44 -2.63 -1.26 -5.96
CA GLU A 44 -1.43 -1.88 -6.48
C GLU A 44 -1.02 -3.13 -5.69
N ILE A 45 -0.08 -3.88 -6.25
CA ILE A 45 0.62 -4.96 -5.57
C ILE A 45 2.09 -4.61 -5.60
N HIS A 46 2.62 -4.40 -4.39
CA HIS A 46 3.94 -3.82 -4.19
C HIS A 46 5.01 -4.46 -5.07
N GLY A 47 5.70 -3.62 -5.85
CA GLY A 47 6.91 -3.98 -6.59
C GLY A 47 6.69 -4.87 -7.82
N LYS A 48 5.45 -4.94 -8.33
CA LYS A 48 5.15 -5.60 -9.62
C LYS A 48 5.40 -4.65 -10.78
N GLU A 49 6.34 -5.00 -11.67
CA GLU A 49 6.75 -4.12 -12.77
C GLU A 49 5.62 -3.76 -13.74
N ILE A 50 4.71 -4.71 -14.02
CA ILE A 50 3.57 -4.45 -14.91
C ILE A 50 2.61 -3.41 -14.31
N ILE A 51 2.42 -3.45 -13.00
CA ILE A 51 1.60 -2.49 -12.25
C ILE A 51 2.30 -1.13 -12.27
N HIS A 52 3.60 -1.05 -11.96
CA HIS A 52 4.37 0.21 -12.03
C HIS A 52 4.31 0.85 -13.42
N LYS A 53 4.40 0.06 -14.50
CA LYS A 53 4.27 0.57 -15.87
C LYS A 53 2.90 1.21 -16.09
N LYS A 54 1.82 0.58 -15.60
CA LYS A 54 0.47 1.12 -15.72
C LYS A 54 0.26 2.36 -14.86
N GLU A 55 0.77 2.39 -13.63
CA GLU A 55 0.74 3.56 -12.77
C GLU A 55 1.45 4.76 -13.40
N ILE A 56 2.61 4.55 -14.01
CA ILE A 56 3.35 5.57 -14.76
C ILE A 56 2.53 6.06 -15.97
N GLU A 57 1.92 5.14 -16.73
CA GLU A 57 1.08 5.48 -17.87
C GLU A 57 -0.09 6.38 -17.45
N LEU A 58 -0.81 5.99 -16.41
CA LEU A 58 -1.93 6.76 -15.84
C LEU A 58 -1.48 8.11 -15.32
N TRP A 59 -0.41 8.16 -14.53
CA TRP A 59 0.11 9.42 -14.00
C TRP A 59 0.54 10.37 -15.11
N LYS A 60 1.24 9.86 -16.13
CA LYS A 60 1.62 10.66 -17.31
C LYS A 60 0.41 11.17 -18.06
N GLN A 61 -0.65 10.38 -18.19
CA GLN A 61 -1.87 10.82 -18.84
C GLN A 61 -2.47 12.01 -18.07
N TYR A 62 -2.73 11.85 -16.77
CA TYR A 62 -3.27 12.91 -15.93
C TYR A 62 -2.38 14.15 -15.86
N TYR A 63 -1.07 13.97 -15.80
CA TYR A 63 -0.09 15.05 -15.78
C TYR A 63 -0.11 15.89 -17.06
N ASN A 64 -0.19 15.23 -18.23
CA ASN A 64 -0.10 15.88 -19.54
C ASN A 64 -1.45 16.40 -20.05
N GLU A 65 -2.53 15.66 -19.82
CA GLU A 65 -3.85 15.96 -20.38
C GLU A 65 -4.67 16.84 -19.44
N ASP A 66 -4.63 16.56 -18.13
CA ASP A 66 -5.48 17.23 -17.13
C ASP A 66 -4.69 18.25 -16.28
N GLY A 67 -3.37 18.34 -16.47
CA GLY A 67 -2.52 19.28 -15.74
C GLY A 67 -2.34 18.94 -14.26
N MET A 68 -2.63 17.70 -13.85
CA MET A 68 -2.47 17.29 -12.44
C MET A 68 -1.01 17.34 -12.01
N ARG A 69 -0.78 17.74 -10.75
CA ARG A 69 0.56 17.82 -10.15
C ARG A 69 0.70 17.09 -8.82
N HIS A 70 -0.41 16.74 -8.18
CA HIS A 70 -0.42 16.12 -6.86
C HIS A 70 -0.62 14.60 -6.95
N LEU A 71 0.44 13.86 -6.63
CA LEU A 71 0.45 12.40 -6.59
C LEU A 71 0.51 11.92 -5.13
N PHE A 72 -0.58 11.33 -4.67
CA PHE A 72 -0.69 10.73 -3.36
C PHE A 72 -0.12 9.31 -3.39
N ILE A 73 0.66 8.94 -2.37
CA ILE A 73 1.34 7.64 -2.32
C ILE A 73 1.19 7.00 -0.94
N GLU A 74 1.14 5.67 -0.90
CA GLU A 74 1.26 4.87 0.33
C GLU A 74 2.70 4.93 0.89
N ALA A 75 3.07 6.12 1.34
CA ALA A 75 4.32 6.40 2.01
C ALA A 75 4.04 7.33 3.19
N SER A 76 4.96 7.35 4.16
CA SER A 76 4.86 8.30 5.25
C SER A 76 5.06 9.75 4.77
N TYR A 77 4.46 10.70 5.49
CA TYR A 77 4.70 12.13 5.26
C TYR A 77 6.18 12.47 5.08
N PRO A 78 7.10 12.11 6.01
CA PRO A 78 8.53 12.40 5.83
C PRO A 78 9.15 11.72 4.61
N LYS A 79 8.75 10.48 4.26
CA LYS A 79 9.24 9.81 3.05
C LYS A 79 8.88 10.62 1.80
N ALA A 80 7.64 11.09 1.68
CA ALA A 80 7.22 11.93 0.56
C ALA A 80 7.92 13.29 0.52
N GLN A 81 8.16 13.93 1.67
CA GLN A 81 8.89 15.20 1.71
C GLN A 81 10.35 15.04 1.24
N LEU A 82 11.03 13.96 1.66
CA LEU A 82 12.37 13.64 1.15
C LEU A 82 12.36 13.39 -0.36
N LEU A 83 11.35 12.70 -0.88
CA LEU A 83 11.19 12.52 -2.34
C LEU A 83 10.96 13.85 -3.06
N ASN A 84 10.19 14.78 -2.48
CA ASN A 84 10.00 16.12 -3.04
C ASN A 84 11.30 16.94 -3.06
N ILE A 85 12.14 16.81 -2.02
CA ILE A 85 13.48 17.41 -2.03
C ILE A 85 14.32 16.79 -3.15
N TRP A 86 14.34 15.46 -3.24
CA TRP A 86 15.04 14.73 -4.29
C TRP A 86 14.61 15.15 -5.71
N MET A 87 13.34 15.47 -5.95
CA MET A 87 12.87 15.97 -7.25
C MET A 87 13.62 17.22 -7.71
N SER A 88 14.11 18.04 -6.78
CA SER A 88 14.89 19.25 -7.07
C SER A 88 16.41 19.05 -7.16
N GLU A 89 16.92 17.90 -6.69
CA GLU A 89 18.35 17.57 -6.72
C GLU A 89 18.82 17.06 -8.09
N ASP A 90 20.11 17.15 -8.38
CA ASP A 90 20.71 16.67 -9.64
C ASP A 90 21.19 15.20 -9.59
N ASN A 91 21.09 14.58 -8.42
CA ASN A 91 21.56 13.23 -8.14
C ASN A 91 20.48 12.39 -7.42
N ASP A 92 20.81 11.12 -7.16
CA ASP A 92 19.91 10.13 -6.56
C ASP A 92 20.26 9.80 -5.10
N ASP A 93 21.06 10.62 -4.42
CA ASP A 93 21.53 10.28 -3.07
C ASP A 93 20.36 10.14 -2.10
N ILE A 94 19.42 11.10 -2.10
CA ILE A 94 18.21 11.05 -1.29
C ILE A 94 17.31 9.88 -1.71
N LEU A 95 17.10 9.65 -3.02
CA LEU A 95 16.30 8.52 -3.49
C LEU A 95 16.90 7.19 -3.01
N ASN A 96 18.23 7.04 -3.08
CA ASN A 96 18.95 5.85 -2.67
C ASN A 96 18.91 5.64 -1.15
N GLU A 97 18.87 6.70 -0.35
CA GLU A 97 18.68 6.62 1.11
C GLU A 97 17.24 6.26 1.48
N VAL A 98 16.26 6.84 0.77
CA VAL A 98 14.84 6.67 1.08
C VAL A 98 14.33 5.30 0.65
N ILE A 99 14.79 4.77 -0.50
CA ILE A 99 14.37 3.50 -1.09
C ILE A 99 15.46 2.44 -0.87
N THR A 100 15.49 1.85 0.32
CA THR A 100 16.54 0.88 0.73
C THR A 100 16.02 -0.51 1.05
N THR A 101 14.84 -0.59 1.68
CA THR A 101 14.28 -1.83 2.24
C THR A 101 12.87 -2.14 1.72
N ASP A 102 12.40 -1.36 0.74
CA ASP A 102 11.13 -1.60 0.07
C ASP A 102 11.16 -2.91 -0.75
N PHE A 103 9.98 -3.42 -1.12
CA PHE A 103 9.86 -4.60 -1.99
C PHE A 103 10.38 -4.27 -3.40
N ASN A 104 11.41 -4.97 -3.88
CA ASN A 104 12.07 -4.69 -5.16
C ASN A 104 12.52 -3.22 -5.28
N PRO A 105 13.54 -2.80 -4.50
CA PRO A 105 13.92 -1.40 -4.36
C PRO A 105 14.40 -0.77 -5.68
N GLU A 106 15.00 -1.54 -6.59
CA GLU A 106 15.44 -1.01 -7.88
C GLU A 106 14.26 -0.72 -8.82
N ALA A 107 13.24 -1.57 -8.85
CA ALA A 107 12.02 -1.29 -9.60
C ALA A 107 11.32 -0.02 -9.08
N ILE A 108 11.26 0.16 -7.76
CA ILE A 108 10.70 1.36 -7.13
C ILE A 108 11.54 2.61 -7.45
N LYS A 109 12.88 2.53 -7.38
CA LYS A 109 13.75 3.65 -7.80
C LYS A 109 13.51 4.02 -9.26
N ASN A 110 13.39 3.03 -10.14
CA ASN A 110 13.10 3.26 -11.54
C ASN A 110 11.74 3.93 -11.76
N PHE A 111 10.72 3.54 -10.99
CA PHE A 111 9.42 4.23 -11.00
C PHE A 111 9.58 5.73 -10.71
N TYR A 112 10.24 6.09 -9.60
CA TYR A 112 10.46 7.50 -9.24
C TYR A 112 11.32 8.23 -10.28
N ARG A 113 12.39 7.61 -10.80
CA ARG A 113 13.25 8.21 -11.84
C ARG A 113 12.47 8.54 -13.11
N ILE A 114 11.56 7.67 -13.52
CA ILE A 114 10.68 7.91 -14.68
C ILE A 114 9.77 9.10 -14.39
N ILE A 115 9.14 9.17 -13.22
CA ILE A 115 8.32 10.34 -12.83
C ILE A 115 9.16 11.62 -12.84
N LYS A 116 10.36 11.64 -12.24
CA LYS A 116 11.22 12.83 -12.24
C LYS A 116 11.60 13.29 -13.64
N LYS A 117 11.87 12.35 -14.54
CA LYS A 117 12.26 12.64 -15.92
C LYS A 117 11.10 13.12 -16.78
N GLU A 118 9.93 12.50 -16.64
CA GLU A 118 8.81 12.68 -17.57
C GLU A 118 7.68 13.56 -17.02
N CYS A 119 7.57 13.67 -15.69
CA CYS A 119 6.60 14.47 -14.95
C CYS A 119 7.31 15.31 -13.85
N PRO A 120 8.28 16.19 -14.19
CA PRO A 120 9.18 16.84 -13.23
C PRO A 120 8.49 17.78 -12.23
N GLU A 121 7.27 18.25 -12.51
CA GLU A 121 6.49 19.11 -11.61
C GLU A 121 5.63 18.30 -10.62
N THR A 122 5.80 16.98 -10.55
CA THR A 122 5.07 16.12 -9.60
C THR A 122 5.40 16.48 -8.16
N ILE A 123 4.36 16.62 -7.33
CA ILE A 123 4.43 16.83 -5.88
C ILE A 123 3.86 15.58 -5.22
N PHE A 124 4.70 14.89 -4.44
CA PHE A 124 4.32 13.70 -3.71
C PHE A 124 3.66 14.05 -2.37
N HIS A 125 2.55 13.38 -2.07
CA HIS A 125 1.87 13.44 -0.77
C HIS A 125 1.85 12.06 -0.11
N GLY A 126 2.61 11.91 0.96
CA GLY A 126 2.66 10.67 1.74
C GLY A 126 1.62 10.69 2.87
N THR A 127 0.72 9.72 2.88
CA THR A 127 -0.38 9.65 3.84
C THR A 127 -0.33 8.45 4.79
N ASP A 128 0.56 7.49 4.56
CA ASP A 128 0.67 6.29 5.40
C ASP A 128 1.49 6.54 6.68
N ILE A 129 1.51 5.56 7.56
CA ILE A 129 2.40 5.50 8.71
C ILE A 129 3.75 4.91 8.30
N GLY A 130 4.86 5.46 8.83
CA GLY A 130 6.19 4.87 8.65
C GLY A 130 6.30 3.46 9.24
N LYS A 131 7.07 2.57 8.60
CA LYS A 131 7.22 1.16 9.01
C LYS A 131 8.58 0.83 9.66
N GLY A 132 9.33 1.82 10.12
CA GLY A 132 10.47 1.64 11.03
C GLY A 132 11.81 1.21 10.44
N TYR A 133 11.95 1.06 9.12
CA TYR A 133 13.14 0.40 8.56
C TYR A 133 14.36 1.32 8.38
N THR A 134 14.15 2.62 8.15
CA THR A 134 15.21 3.65 8.06
C THR A 134 14.56 4.99 8.37
N SER A 135 14.34 5.31 9.66
CA SER A 135 13.36 6.30 10.14
C SER A 135 13.39 7.63 9.37
N HIS A 136 12.62 7.73 8.29
CA HIS A 136 12.58 8.86 7.37
C HIS A 136 12.24 10.15 8.12
N GLY A 137 11.46 10.05 9.20
CA GLY A 137 11.15 11.18 10.06
C GLY A 137 12.37 11.77 10.78
N VAL A 138 13.38 10.96 11.15
CA VAL A 138 14.63 11.48 11.72
C VAL A 138 15.46 12.16 10.64
N THR A 139 15.63 11.54 9.48
CA THR A 139 16.34 12.16 8.34
C THR A 139 15.68 13.50 7.97
N TYR A 140 14.36 13.52 7.82
CA TYR A 140 13.64 14.74 7.49
C TYR A 140 13.65 15.78 8.63
N ARG A 141 13.61 15.35 9.90
CA ARG A 141 13.82 16.25 11.05
C ARG A 141 15.17 16.95 10.94
N ASN A 142 16.24 16.20 10.73
CA ASN A 142 17.59 16.76 10.63
C ASN A 142 17.67 17.76 9.48
N TYR A 143 17.11 17.43 8.31
CA TYR A 143 17.00 18.37 7.19
C TYR A 143 16.29 19.67 7.60
N LEU A 144 15.16 19.58 8.32
CA LEU A 144 14.42 20.76 8.77
C LEU A 144 15.20 21.58 9.80
N GLU A 145 15.91 20.94 10.74
CA GLU A 145 16.76 21.59 11.73
C GLU A 145 17.95 22.31 11.07
N ASP A 146 18.64 21.64 10.14
CA ASP A 146 19.78 22.17 9.40
C ASP A 146 19.41 23.35 8.48
N ASN A 147 18.13 23.51 8.16
CA ASN A 147 17.59 24.59 7.33
C ASN A 147 16.76 25.63 8.13
N ASP A 148 16.86 25.65 9.47
CA ASP A 148 16.16 26.60 10.35
C ASP A 148 14.62 26.55 10.23
N LEU A 149 14.03 25.38 9.94
CA LEU A 149 12.59 25.17 9.73
C LEU A 149 11.85 24.61 10.95
N VAL A 150 12.43 24.69 12.15
CA VAL A 150 11.90 24.08 13.39
C VAL A 150 10.53 24.62 13.83
N ASP A 151 10.22 25.88 13.52
CA ASP A 151 8.96 26.53 13.89
C ASP A 151 7.88 26.43 12.79
N THR A 152 8.07 25.57 11.79
CA THR A 152 7.17 25.44 10.63
C THR A 152 6.13 24.33 10.80
N GLU A 153 5.06 24.39 10.00
CA GLU A 153 4.08 23.31 9.90
C GLU A 153 4.74 21.99 9.47
N MET A 154 5.72 22.04 8.57
CA MET A 154 6.43 20.83 8.09
C MET A 154 7.12 20.08 9.23
N TYR A 155 7.73 20.81 10.17
CA TYR A 155 8.34 20.20 11.36
C TYR A 155 7.31 19.58 12.28
N GLN A 156 6.18 20.26 12.51
CA GLN A 156 5.09 19.73 13.34
C GLN A 156 4.49 18.45 12.75
N LEU A 157 4.26 18.42 11.43
CA LEU A 157 3.74 17.25 10.72
C LEU A 157 4.75 16.08 10.73
N ASN A 158 6.05 16.38 10.67
CA ASN A 158 7.08 15.36 10.83
C ASN A 158 7.05 14.73 12.23
N GLU A 159 6.94 15.54 13.28
CA GLU A 159 6.83 15.02 14.65
C GLU A 159 5.54 14.21 14.87
N GLU A 160 4.44 14.63 14.26
CA GLU A 160 3.19 13.88 14.27
C GLU A 160 3.36 12.52 13.58
N ALA A 161 3.95 12.48 12.38
CA ALA A 161 4.20 11.24 11.65
C ALA A 161 5.08 10.27 12.46
N ILE A 162 6.13 10.77 13.13
CA ILE A 162 6.99 9.97 14.02
C ILE A 162 6.20 9.43 15.20
N LYS A 163 5.26 10.19 15.74
CA LYS A 163 4.39 9.75 16.84
C LYS A 163 3.42 8.66 16.37
N GLN A 164 2.81 8.81 15.20
CA GLN A 164 1.93 7.79 14.59
C GLN A 164 2.71 6.49 14.36
N GLU A 165 3.92 6.57 13.80
CA GLU A 165 4.81 5.42 13.59
C GLU A 165 5.16 4.71 14.90
N LYS A 166 5.58 5.45 15.93
CA LYS A 166 5.88 4.87 17.25
C LYS A 166 4.67 4.17 17.86
N HIS A 167 3.47 4.74 17.70
CA HIS A 167 2.24 4.12 18.19
C HIS A 167 1.98 2.81 17.44
N PHE A 168 1.97 2.83 16.11
CA PHE A 168 1.70 1.64 15.30
C PHE A 168 2.73 0.52 15.54
N ILE A 169 4.02 0.83 15.66
CA ILE A 169 5.05 -0.17 15.98
C ILE A 169 4.77 -0.84 17.33
N ALA A 170 4.30 -0.07 18.32
CA ALA A 170 4.02 -0.56 19.67
C ALA A 170 2.73 -1.39 19.76
N THR A 171 1.71 -1.06 18.98
CA THR A 171 0.39 -1.71 19.06
C THR A 171 0.15 -2.74 17.98
N ARG A 172 0.75 -2.57 16.80
CA ARG A 172 0.45 -3.33 15.56
C ARG A 172 -1.05 -3.32 15.24
N ASP A 173 -1.70 -2.19 15.52
CA ASP A 173 -3.12 -1.99 15.30
C ASP A 173 -3.36 -1.51 13.87
N ASP A 174 -3.77 -2.43 12.99
CA ASP A 174 -4.07 -2.11 11.60
C ASP A 174 -5.30 -1.21 11.45
N SER A 175 -6.26 -1.26 12.39
CA SER A 175 -7.40 -0.34 12.39
C SER A 175 -6.96 1.10 12.67
N TYR A 176 -5.97 1.28 13.54
CA TYR A 176 -5.32 2.57 13.75
C TYR A 176 -4.60 3.05 12.48
N ARG A 177 -3.91 2.15 11.77
CA ARG A 177 -3.22 2.50 10.52
C ARG A 177 -4.20 2.98 9.45
N GLU A 178 -5.28 2.25 9.18
CA GLU A 178 -6.30 2.67 8.21
C GLU A 178 -6.90 4.02 8.57
N LYS A 179 -7.19 4.24 9.86
CA LYS A 179 -7.70 5.52 10.32
C LYS A 179 -6.70 6.67 10.07
N MET A 180 -5.42 6.47 10.37
CA MET A 180 -4.40 7.51 10.15
C MET A 180 -4.16 7.76 8.65
N LEU A 181 -4.22 6.73 7.81
CA LEU A 181 -4.18 6.88 6.35
C LEU A 181 -5.25 7.87 5.87
N VAL A 182 -6.49 7.71 6.34
CA VAL A 182 -7.61 8.60 6.02
C VAL A 182 -7.41 10.00 6.58
N GLU A 183 -7.05 10.14 7.86
CA GLU A 183 -6.84 11.46 8.48
C GLU A 183 -5.73 12.25 7.79
N ASN A 184 -4.60 11.59 7.51
CA ASN A 184 -3.47 12.17 6.79
C ASN A 184 -3.84 12.54 5.35
N PHE A 185 -4.61 11.69 4.66
CA PHE A 185 -5.11 11.97 3.31
C PHE A 185 -6.01 13.21 3.29
N ILE A 186 -6.99 13.28 4.18
CA ILE A 186 -7.92 14.42 4.26
C ILE A 186 -7.15 15.71 4.58
N ARG A 187 -6.17 15.66 5.47
CA ARG A 187 -5.31 16.81 5.80
C ARG A 187 -4.58 17.33 4.57
N GLU A 188 -3.94 16.45 3.80
CA GLU A 188 -3.17 16.85 2.62
C GLU A 188 -4.08 17.31 1.49
N PHE A 189 -5.17 16.58 1.22
CA PHE A 189 -6.12 16.91 0.16
C PHE A 189 -6.82 18.26 0.39
N ASN A 190 -7.21 18.57 1.63
CA ASN A 190 -7.87 19.84 1.94
C ASN A 190 -6.99 21.08 1.69
N LYS A 191 -5.67 20.93 1.56
CA LYS A 191 -4.76 22.04 1.24
C LYS A 191 -4.79 22.43 -0.24
N LEU A 192 -5.29 21.56 -1.12
CA LEU A 192 -5.12 21.65 -2.57
C LEU A 192 -6.22 22.44 -3.31
N LYS A 193 -7.08 23.18 -2.62
CA LYS A 193 -8.03 24.17 -3.21
C LYS A 193 -8.70 23.73 -4.53
N ASP A 194 -9.38 22.59 -4.51
CA ASP A 194 -10.16 22.05 -5.65
C ASP A 194 -9.35 21.34 -6.74
N GLU A 195 -8.05 21.09 -6.54
CA GLU A 195 -7.27 20.30 -7.49
C GLU A 195 -7.65 18.82 -7.51
N ASN A 196 -7.66 18.25 -8.73
CA ASN A 196 -7.79 16.82 -8.94
C ASN A 196 -6.47 16.12 -8.56
N ILE A 197 -6.57 14.93 -8.01
CA ILE A 197 -5.40 14.15 -7.55
C ILE A 197 -5.47 12.73 -8.08
N MET A 198 -4.28 12.14 -8.25
CA MET A 198 -4.12 10.69 -8.36
C MET A 198 -3.52 10.16 -7.07
N GLY A 199 -3.92 8.96 -6.65
CA GLY A 199 -3.30 8.24 -5.54
C GLY A 199 -2.92 6.82 -5.92
N ILE A 200 -1.81 6.33 -5.37
CA ILE A 200 -1.32 4.96 -5.55
C ILE A 200 -1.14 4.33 -4.17
N TYR A 201 -1.85 3.22 -3.95
CA TYR A 201 -1.92 2.52 -2.67
C TYR A 201 -2.02 1.01 -2.89
N GLY A 202 -1.59 0.19 -1.95
CA GLY A 202 -1.88 -1.24 -1.95
C GLY A 202 -3.38 -1.50 -2.11
N ALA A 203 -3.75 -2.47 -2.96
CA ALA A 203 -5.16 -2.73 -3.32
C ALA A 203 -6.08 -2.90 -2.10
N ALA A 204 -5.58 -3.53 -1.03
CA ALA A 204 -6.31 -3.69 0.24
C ALA A 204 -6.75 -2.35 0.86
N HIS A 205 -5.90 -1.31 0.79
CA HIS A 205 -6.20 0.01 1.36
C HIS A 205 -7.33 0.73 0.63
N ILE A 206 -7.49 0.49 -0.68
CA ILE A 206 -8.51 1.17 -1.48
C ILE A 206 -9.75 0.31 -1.75
N SER A 207 -9.82 -0.90 -1.17
CA SER A 207 -10.98 -1.79 -1.27
C SER A 207 -12.25 -1.09 -0.79
N MET A 208 -13.41 -1.46 -1.35
CA MET A 208 -14.72 -1.01 -0.85
C MET A 208 -15.23 -1.88 0.30
N GLU A 209 -14.51 -2.95 0.63
CA GLU A 209 -14.89 -3.91 1.65
C GLU A 209 -14.19 -3.66 2.98
N GLU A 210 -14.69 -4.33 4.03
CA GLU A 210 -14.04 -4.34 5.33
C GLU A 210 -12.84 -5.29 5.29
N ILE A 211 -11.73 -4.89 5.91
CA ILE A 211 -10.57 -5.73 6.07
C ILE A 211 -10.83 -6.63 7.28
N THR A 212 -10.96 -7.93 7.05
CA THR A 212 -11.16 -8.93 8.11
C THR A 212 -9.86 -9.69 8.36
N MET A 213 -9.30 -9.52 9.55
CA MET A 213 -8.22 -10.35 10.08
C MET A 213 -8.79 -11.37 11.07
N GLU A 214 -7.99 -12.35 11.49
CA GLU A 214 -8.43 -13.51 12.31
C GLU A 214 -9.30 -13.17 13.53
N SER A 215 -9.18 -11.96 14.10
CA SER A 215 -9.90 -11.56 15.33
C SER A 215 -10.57 -10.18 15.28
N HIS A 216 -10.47 -9.46 14.16
CA HIS A 216 -11.00 -8.10 14.05
C HIS A 216 -11.29 -7.71 12.61
N THR A 217 -12.36 -6.92 12.44
CA THR A 217 -12.77 -6.34 11.16
C THR A 217 -12.76 -4.82 11.28
N PHE A 218 -12.22 -4.13 10.28
CA PHE A 218 -12.17 -2.68 10.25
C PHE A 218 -12.31 -2.17 8.80
N ASP A 219 -12.75 -0.92 8.66
CA ASP A 219 -12.96 -0.32 7.34
C ASP A 219 -11.64 0.06 6.69
N SER A 220 -11.48 -0.26 5.41
CA SER A 220 -10.37 0.23 4.60
C SER A 220 -10.41 1.76 4.44
N MET A 221 -9.28 2.36 4.08
CA MET A 221 -9.22 3.76 3.66
C MET A 221 -10.18 4.05 2.49
N GLY A 222 -10.27 3.15 1.51
CA GLY A 222 -11.15 3.27 0.35
C GLY A 222 -12.62 3.38 0.73
N LYS A 223 -13.10 2.50 1.63
CA LYS A 223 -14.46 2.52 2.16
C LYS A 223 -14.73 3.83 2.92
N GLN A 224 -13.85 4.20 3.85
CA GLN A 224 -13.98 5.43 4.65
C GLN A 224 -14.02 6.69 3.76
N LEU A 225 -13.12 6.80 2.77
CA LEU A 225 -13.11 7.95 1.86
C LEU A 225 -14.33 7.96 0.92
N ARG A 226 -14.81 6.79 0.48
CA ARG A 226 -16.04 6.68 -0.33
C ARG A 226 -17.25 7.20 0.43
N GLU A 227 -17.38 6.87 1.70
CA GLU A 227 -18.47 7.36 2.55
C GLU A 227 -18.42 8.88 2.73
N LEU A 228 -17.22 9.45 2.85
CA LEU A 228 -17.04 10.90 3.03
C LEU A 228 -17.23 11.70 1.74
N TYR A 229 -16.71 11.21 0.61
CA TYR A 229 -16.61 12.00 -0.63
C TYR A 229 -17.59 11.55 -1.73
N GLY A 230 -18.24 10.40 -1.58
CA GLY A 230 -19.28 9.90 -2.48
C GLY A 230 -18.78 9.71 -3.91
N GLY A 231 -19.45 10.33 -4.88
CA GLY A 231 -19.10 10.22 -6.30
C GLY A 231 -17.83 10.96 -6.73
N ARG A 232 -17.15 11.66 -5.82
CA ARG A 232 -15.92 12.42 -6.14
C ARG A 232 -14.64 11.60 -6.06
N ILE A 233 -14.73 10.36 -5.55
CA ILE A 233 -13.62 9.43 -5.51
C ILE A 233 -13.85 8.32 -6.54
N THR A 234 -12.80 7.92 -7.24
CA THR A 234 -12.76 6.75 -8.11
C THR A 234 -11.73 5.81 -7.50
N LEU A 235 -12.11 4.54 -7.35
CA LEU A 235 -11.27 3.49 -6.77
C LEU A 235 -11.11 2.43 -7.85
N VAL A 236 -9.87 2.11 -8.21
CA VAL A 236 -9.56 1.17 -9.29
C VAL A 236 -8.54 0.14 -8.79
N ASP A 237 -8.91 -1.13 -8.82
CA ASP A 237 -8.01 -2.24 -8.51
C ASP A 237 -7.21 -2.62 -9.77
N LEU A 238 -5.96 -2.15 -9.88
CA LEU A 238 -5.13 -2.40 -11.07
C LEU A 238 -4.85 -3.89 -11.30
N PRO A 239 -4.55 -4.72 -10.28
CA PRO A 239 -4.43 -6.16 -10.46
C PRO A 239 -5.59 -6.79 -11.23
N SER A 240 -6.82 -6.48 -10.84
CA SER A 240 -8.01 -7.01 -11.53
C SER A 240 -8.17 -6.46 -12.95
N GLU A 241 -7.87 -5.17 -13.19
CA GLU A 241 -7.92 -4.60 -14.55
C GLU A 241 -6.84 -5.15 -15.48
N LEU A 242 -5.65 -5.38 -14.93
CA LEU A 242 -4.49 -5.88 -15.67
C LEU A 242 -4.44 -7.40 -15.73
N LEU A 243 -5.45 -8.12 -15.23
CA LEU A 243 -5.52 -9.57 -15.37
C LEU A 243 -5.37 -10.00 -16.84
N ASN A 244 -6.03 -9.27 -17.76
CA ASN A 244 -5.91 -9.49 -19.21
C ASN A 244 -4.55 -9.06 -19.81
N ALA A 245 -3.73 -8.32 -19.06
CA ALA A 245 -2.40 -7.88 -19.44
C ALA A 245 -1.28 -8.74 -18.81
N LEU A 246 -1.65 -9.66 -17.91
CA LEU A 246 -0.77 -10.75 -17.50
C LEU A 246 -0.34 -11.53 -18.75
N LEU A 247 0.84 -12.14 -18.71
CA LEU A 247 1.45 -12.72 -19.90
C LEU A 247 0.57 -13.87 -20.43
N ASP A 248 -0.16 -13.65 -21.52
CA ASP A 248 -0.88 -14.71 -22.25
C ASP A 248 0.10 -15.67 -22.95
N GLU A 249 1.28 -15.16 -23.32
CA GLU A 249 2.31 -15.93 -24.01
C GLU A 249 3.45 -16.32 -23.06
N PRO A 250 3.84 -17.61 -23.03
CA PRO A 250 4.98 -18.03 -22.25
C PRO A 250 6.28 -17.47 -22.82
N ILE A 251 7.14 -16.94 -21.94
CA ILE A 251 8.47 -16.45 -22.30
C ILE A 251 9.44 -17.59 -22.68
N LYS A 252 9.13 -18.82 -22.27
CA LYS A 252 9.95 -20.01 -22.52
C LYS A 252 9.10 -21.27 -22.37
N VAL A 253 9.40 -22.31 -23.16
CA VAL A 253 8.78 -23.64 -23.04
C VAL A 253 9.86 -24.71 -22.90
N GLU A 254 9.71 -25.61 -21.94
CA GLU A 254 10.63 -26.72 -21.68
C GLU A 254 9.89 -28.03 -21.41
N GLN A 255 10.65 -29.13 -21.32
CA GLN A 255 10.14 -30.38 -20.75
C GLN A 255 10.49 -30.39 -19.26
N MET A 256 9.51 -30.71 -18.42
CA MET A 256 9.69 -30.82 -16.98
C MET A 256 9.18 -32.18 -16.49
N GLU A 257 10.09 -32.98 -15.94
CA GLU A 257 9.73 -34.20 -15.25
C GLU A 257 9.12 -33.89 -13.87
N VAL A 258 7.92 -34.41 -13.64
CA VAL A 258 7.16 -34.28 -12.39
C VAL A 258 6.52 -35.63 -12.08
N ALA A 259 6.79 -36.19 -10.90
CA ALA A 259 6.29 -37.50 -10.47
C ALA A 259 6.56 -38.64 -11.50
N GLY A 260 7.73 -38.63 -12.15
CA GLY A 260 8.12 -39.64 -13.14
C GLY A 260 7.44 -39.53 -14.50
N LYS A 261 6.70 -38.44 -14.76
CA LYS A 261 6.11 -38.14 -16.08
C LYS A 261 6.65 -36.80 -16.60
N GLU A 262 6.96 -36.77 -17.89
CA GLU A 262 7.40 -35.55 -18.58
C GLU A 262 6.20 -34.73 -19.04
N TYR A 263 6.26 -33.43 -18.79
CA TYR A 263 5.24 -32.46 -19.20
C TYR A 263 5.87 -31.34 -20.02
N LYS A 264 5.12 -30.85 -21.01
CA LYS A 264 5.41 -29.55 -21.61
C LYS A 264 5.10 -28.48 -20.55
N ALA A 265 6.14 -27.75 -20.16
CA ALA A 265 6.08 -26.71 -19.14
C ALA A 265 6.32 -25.34 -19.77
N GLU A 266 5.37 -24.43 -19.56
CA GLU A 266 5.36 -23.08 -20.10
C GLU A 266 5.72 -22.08 -19.00
N CYS A 267 6.85 -21.38 -19.15
CA CYS A 267 7.35 -20.38 -18.21
C CYS A 267 6.76 -19.01 -18.54
N PHE A 268 6.23 -18.32 -17.54
CA PHE A 268 5.59 -17.02 -17.70
C PHE A 268 6.34 -15.88 -17.00
N GLY A 269 7.51 -16.12 -16.46
CA GLY A 269 8.29 -15.05 -15.86
C GLY A 269 9.18 -15.50 -14.74
N LYS A 270 10.08 -14.59 -14.39
CA LYS A 270 10.96 -14.68 -13.24
C LYS A 270 10.85 -13.39 -12.44
N ASP A 271 10.39 -13.48 -11.21
CA ASP A 271 10.33 -12.36 -10.28
C ASP A 271 11.52 -12.46 -9.32
N GLU A 272 12.41 -11.47 -9.34
CA GLU A 272 13.49 -11.38 -8.34
C GLU A 272 12.91 -11.03 -6.97
N TYR A 273 13.36 -11.76 -5.95
CA TYR A 273 12.89 -11.62 -4.58
C TYR A 273 14.06 -11.25 -3.66
N THR A 274 14.21 -9.95 -3.42
CA THR A 274 15.34 -9.41 -2.66
C THR A 274 15.12 -9.41 -1.14
N ASN A 275 13.88 -9.56 -0.69
CA ASN A 275 13.48 -9.38 0.71
C ASN A 275 13.54 -10.67 1.55
N SER A 276 14.14 -11.74 1.02
CA SER A 276 14.38 -12.96 1.76
C SER A 276 15.85 -13.22 2.01
N ASN A 277 16.16 -13.74 3.19
CA ASN A 277 17.48 -14.28 3.50
C ASN A 277 17.70 -15.66 2.90
N VAL A 278 16.68 -16.23 2.26
CA VAL A 278 16.67 -17.62 1.77
C VAL A 278 16.39 -17.67 0.27
N ILE A 279 15.36 -16.98 -0.21
CA ILE A 279 14.91 -16.99 -1.61
C ILE A 279 15.46 -15.77 -2.33
N THR A 280 15.88 -15.94 -3.58
CA THR A 280 16.41 -14.88 -4.47
C THR A 280 15.50 -14.58 -5.64
N ALA A 281 14.67 -15.52 -6.08
CA ALA A 281 13.71 -15.32 -7.16
C ALA A 281 12.64 -16.43 -7.18
N TYR A 282 11.54 -16.15 -7.87
CA TYR A 282 10.51 -17.11 -8.23
C TYR A 282 10.45 -17.25 -9.76
N GLU A 283 10.27 -18.46 -10.27
CA GLU A 283 9.86 -18.69 -11.66
C GLU A 283 8.51 -19.41 -11.68
N PHE A 284 7.62 -18.97 -12.55
CA PHE A 284 6.26 -19.48 -12.64
C PHE A 284 6.07 -20.28 -13.92
N TRP A 285 5.66 -21.52 -13.76
CA TRP A 285 5.48 -22.48 -14.85
C TRP A 285 4.06 -23.05 -14.84
N ARG A 286 3.44 -23.19 -16.01
CA ARG A 286 2.22 -23.97 -16.22
C ARG A 286 2.58 -25.32 -16.84
N LEU A 287 2.02 -26.41 -16.34
CA LEU A 287 2.17 -27.74 -16.92
C LEU A 287 0.95 -28.05 -17.79
N GLU A 288 1.20 -28.27 -19.07
CA GLU A 288 0.15 -28.60 -20.04
C GLU A 288 -0.40 -30.00 -19.80
N ASP A 289 -1.74 -30.15 -19.92
CA ASP A 289 -2.47 -31.42 -19.78
C ASP A 289 -2.20 -32.21 -18.48
N ALA A 290 -1.76 -31.53 -17.41
CA ALA A 290 -1.32 -32.16 -16.17
C ALA A 290 -2.42 -32.32 -15.10
N TYR A 291 -3.54 -31.61 -15.24
CA TYR A 291 -4.56 -31.56 -14.20
C TYR A 291 -5.16 -32.92 -13.85
N GLU A 292 -5.47 -33.73 -14.86
CA GLU A 292 -6.05 -35.06 -14.64
C GLU A 292 -5.13 -35.99 -13.83
N ASP A 293 -3.81 -35.82 -13.95
CA ASP A 293 -2.83 -36.60 -13.20
C ASP A 293 -2.77 -36.16 -11.72
N PHE A 294 -3.01 -34.87 -11.44
CA PHE A 294 -2.80 -34.29 -10.12
C PHE A 294 -4.07 -33.88 -9.38
N LYS A 295 -5.27 -33.93 -9.96
CA LYS A 295 -6.54 -33.50 -9.31
C LYS A 295 -6.88 -34.25 -8.02
N ASN A 296 -6.35 -35.46 -7.85
CA ASN A 296 -6.55 -36.27 -6.64
C ASN A 296 -5.36 -36.20 -5.67
N SER A 297 -4.31 -35.44 -6.00
CA SER A 297 -3.16 -35.24 -5.11
C SER A 297 -3.60 -34.59 -3.80
N LYS A 298 -2.93 -34.97 -2.71
CA LYS A 298 -3.27 -34.46 -1.38
C LYS A 298 -2.90 -32.98 -1.28
N LEU A 299 -3.88 -32.14 -0.96
CA LEU A 299 -3.68 -30.72 -0.68
C LEU A 299 -2.97 -30.50 0.66
N THR A 300 -2.18 -29.43 0.75
CA THR A 300 -1.51 -29.02 2.01
C THR A 300 -2.39 -28.09 2.85
N GLY A 301 -3.42 -27.49 2.23
CA GLY A 301 -4.27 -26.46 2.82
C GLY A 301 -3.76 -25.03 2.57
N LYS A 302 -2.64 -24.87 1.86
CA LYS A 302 -2.13 -23.56 1.45
C LYS A 302 -2.74 -23.13 0.12
N GLU A 303 -3.24 -21.90 0.07
CA GLU A 303 -3.79 -21.27 -1.12
C GLU A 303 -2.81 -20.21 -1.65
N VAL A 304 -2.79 -20.05 -2.97
CA VAL A 304 -2.00 -19.03 -3.67
C VAL A 304 -2.95 -18.29 -4.61
N HIS A 305 -3.16 -17.01 -4.34
CA HIS A 305 -4.08 -16.16 -5.08
C HIS A 305 -3.58 -15.85 -6.49
N ALA A 306 -4.51 -15.60 -7.42
CA ALA A 306 -4.24 -15.29 -8.83
C ALA A 306 -3.17 -14.22 -9.02
N TYR A 307 -3.23 -13.15 -8.22
CA TYR A 307 -2.33 -12.02 -8.33
C TYR A 307 -0.86 -12.31 -7.95
N SER A 308 -0.59 -13.49 -7.39
CA SER A 308 0.78 -13.95 -7.17
C SER A 308 1.45 -14.42 -8.47
N TYR A 309 0.66 -14.73 -9.50
CA TYR A 309 1.12 -15.24 -10.78
C TYR A 309 1.32 -14.10 -11.81
N PRO A 310 2.33 -14.20 -12.68
CA PRO A 310 2.53 -13.26 -13.78
C PRO A 310 1.65 -13.55 -15.02
N MET A 311 0.77 -14.56 -14.92
CA MET A 311 -0.16 -15.03 -15.97
C MET A 311 -1.57 -15.21 -15.41
N GLU A 312 -2.58 -15.18 -16.27
CA GLU A 312 -3.94 -15.57 -15.89
C GLU A 312 -3.99 -17.04 -15.44
N ILE A 313 -4.82 -17.29 -14.43
CA ILE A 313 -5.08 -18.64 -13.91
C ILE A 313 -6.43 -19.10 -14.43
N GLU A 314 -6.45 -20.26 -15.07
CA GLU A 314 -7.70 -20.89 -15.49
C GLU A 314 -8.02 -22.14 -14.66
N GLU A 315 -9.31 -22.51 -14.66
CA GLU A 315 -9.80 -23.76 -14.08
C GLU A 315 -9.07 -24.97 -14.69
N ASN A 316 -8.84 -26.01 -13.87
CA ASN A 316 -8.28 -27.28 -14.30
C ASN A 316 -6.87 -27.15 -14.89
N GLN A 317 -6.05 -26.27 -14.33
CA GLN A 317 -4.64 -26.09 -14.67
C GLN A 317 -3.71 -26.41 -13.47
N VAL A 318 -2.46 -26.78 -13.78
CA VAL A 318 -1.42 -27.12 -12.81
C VAL A 318 -0.21 -26.23 -13.03
N TYR A 319 0.38 -25.75 -11.93
CA TYR A 319 1.50 -24.85 -11.94
C TYR A 319 2.65 -25.37 -11.07
N VAL A 320 3.86 -24.98 -11.47
CA VAL A 320 5.08 -25.18 -10.69
C VAL A 320 5.69 -23.82 -10.42
N ILE A 321 5.77 -23.46 -9.14
CA ILE A 321 6.50 -22.27 -8.69
C ILE A 321 7.88 -22.75 -8.24
N VAL A 322 8.91 -22.35 -9.00
CA VAL A 322 10.31 -22.66 -8.70
C VAL A 322 10.89 -21.54 -7.87
N LEU A 323 11.28 -21.84 -6.64
CA LEU A 323 11.94 -20.91 -5.72
C LEU A 323 13.45 -21.08 -5.90
N LEU A 324 14.13 -20.05 -6.39
CA LEU A 324 15.59 -20.00 -6.42
C LEU A 324 16.10 -19.55 -5.06
N LEU A 325 17.05 -20.28 -4.49
CA LEU A 325 17.61 -20.01 -3.16
C LEU A 325 19.00 -19.34 -3.25
N LYS A 326 19.39 -18.65 -2.17
CA LYS A 326 20.70 -17.96 -2.08
C LYS A 326 21.90 -18.91 -2.16
N ASP A 327 21.71 -20.18 -1.81
CA ASP A 327 22.74 -21.21 -1.93
C ASP A 327 22.81 -21.83 -3.34
N ASN A 328 22.09 -21.24 -4.31
CA ASN A 328 21.93 -21.70 -5.69
C ASN A 328 21.18 -23.02 -5.84
N THR A 329 20.50 -23.51 -4.80
CA THR A 329 19.56 -24.62 -4.92
C THR A 329 18.17 -24.12 -5.31
N THR A 330 17.29 -25.04 -5.68
CA THR A 330 15.89 -24.72 -6.04
C THR A 330 14.92 -25.57 -5.23
N MET A 331 13.82 -24.96 -4.79
CA MET A 331 12.66 -25.69 -4.28
C MET A 331 11.51 -25.55 -5.27
N LYS A 332 10.65 -26.57 -5.35
CA LYS A 332 9.46 -26.55 -6.19
C LYS A 332 8.21 -26.62 -5.33
N MET A 333 7.26 -25.75 -5.62
CA MET A 333 5.92 -25.77 -5.08
C MET A 333 4.97 -26.09 -6.21
N TYR A 334 4.07 -27.05 -5.97
CA TYR A 334 3.12 -27.53 -6.97
C TYR A 334 1.74 -27.08 -6.56
N THR A 335 1.06 -26.37 -7.45
CA THR A 335 -0.27 -25.84 -7.19
C THR A 335 -1.20 -26.22 -8.34
N ARG A 336 -2.50 -26.31 -8.07
CA ARG A 336 -3.51 -26.54 -9.10
C ARG A 336 -4.74 -25.67 -8.87
N SER A 337 -5.40 -25.26 -9.94
CA SER A 337 -6.70 -24.60 -9.85
C SER A 337 -7.80 -25.64 -10.03
N ASP A 338 -8.60 -25.86 -8.99
CA ASP A 338 -9.76 -26.77 -8.99
C ASP A 338 -11.07 -26.02 -9.35
N GLY A 339 -10.97 -24.76 -9.78
CA GLY A 339 -12.13 -23.89 -10.10
C GLY A 339 -12.64 -23.04 -8.94
N ASP A 340 -11.92 -23.02 -7.82
CA ASP A 340 -12.20 -22.10 -6.72
C ASP A 340 -11.90 -20.66 -7.13
N ILE A 341 -12.80 -19.74 -6.73
CA ILE A 341 -12.74 -18.32 -7.08
C ILE A 341 -12.73 -17.48 -5.80
N GLU A 342 -11.88 -16.48 -5.76
CA GLU A 342 -11.80 -15.45 -4.73
C GLU A 342 -11.63 -14.08 -5.41
N ASP A 343 -12.39 -13.07 -4.96
CA ASP A 343 -12.43 -11.73 -5.57
C ASP A 343 -12.69 -11.74 -7.09
N GLY A 344 -13.43 -12.74 -7.57
CA GLY A 344 -13.74 -12.93 -8.98
C GLY A 344 -12.62 -13.57 -9.81
N LEU A 345 -11.51 -13.98 -9.19
CA LEU A 345 -10.35 -14.59 -9.83
C LEU A 345 -10.15 -16.04 -9.38
N PHE A 346 -9.64 -16.90 -10.26
CA PHE A 346 -9.30 -18.28 -9.89
C PHE A 346 -8.12 -18.31 -8.93
N ILE A 347 -8.25 -19.09 -7.86
CA ILE A 347 -7.13 -19.39 -6.96
C ILE A 347 -6.49 -20.73 -7.29
N THR A 348 -5.33 -20.96 -6.72
CA THR A 348 -4.65 -22.27 -6.78
C THR A 348 -4.38 -22.80 -5.38
N LYS A 349 -4.38 -24.13 -5.24
CA LYS A 349 -4.13 -24.82 -3.98
C LYS A 349 -2.87 -25.66 -4.08
N GLU A 350 -2.00 -25.54 -3.09
CA GLU A 350 -0.76 -26.33 -3.03
C GLU A 350 -1.07 -27.81 -2.77
N PHE A 351 -0.42 -28.69 -3.52
CA PHE A 351 -0.53 -30.14 -3.37
C PHE A 351 0.83 -30.80 -3.22
N LEU A 352 0.82 -31.97 -2.60
CA LEU A 352 2.00 -32.81 -2.45
C LEU A 352 2.16 -33.73 -3.66
N ILE A 353 3.38 -33.84 -4.16
CA ILE A 353 3.76 -34.93 -5.04
C ILE A 353 4.05 -36.15 -4.17
N ASN A 354 3.36 -37.25 -4.45
CA ASN A 354 3.71 -38.53 -3.88
C ASN A 354 4.79 -39.14 -4.77
N ASP A 355 6.00 -39.31 -4.22
CA ASP A 355 7.09 -40.07 -4.85
C ASP A 355 6.79 -41.58 -4.90
#